data_AF-A0AAF0E2F7-F1
#
_entry.id   AF-A0AAF0E2F7-F1
#
_cell.length_a   1.000
_cell.length_b   1.000
_cell.length_c   1.000
_cell.angle_alpha   90.00
_cell.angle_beta   90.00
_cell.angle_gamma   90.00
#
_symmetry.space_group_name_H-M   'P 1'
#
loop_
_entity.id
_entity.type
_entity.pdbx_description
1 polymer ?
#
loop_
_entity_poly.entity_id
_entity_poly.type
_entity_poly.pdbx_seq_one_letter_code
_entity_poly.pdbx_strand_id
1 'polypeptide(L)'
;MATVRGTAYEHACRHTLQHWLRMRVYRTGGANDCGMDLCGWWSPQALQPPPAPAHHDWMRVIVQCKALAKPAGPSIVRELEGTLVRALWDKFQPRDEMLDPESVTPPEAPLVGVLAALSGFSKQAILQARSSRIPMLLLHLTSPHDDFRDLHCAGFVWNEALANGALRGRLDVGWVEHAPRGRSAPTSRVVLYHDGVAVA
;
A
#
# COMPACT_ATOMS: atom_id res chain seq x y z
N MET A 1 -9.47 -19.27 -15.26
CA MET A 1 -9.75 -17.86 -15.62
C MET A 1 -9.56 -16.88 -14.46
N ALA A 2 -9.97 -17.19 -13.21
CA ALA A 2 -9.76 -16.28 -12.06
C ALA A 2 -8.28 -16.01 -11.73
N THR A 3 -7.40 -17.03 -11.81
CA THR A 3 -5.96 -16.89 -11.51
C THR A 3 -5.25 -15.92 -12.45
N VAL A 4 -5.57 -15.97 -13.76
CA VAL A 4 -4.96 -15.07 -14.76
C VAL A 4 -5.36 -13.62 -14.50
N ARG A 5 -6.63 -13.36 -14.16
CA ARG A 5 -7.12 -12.02 -13.81
C ARG A 5 -6.47 -11.50 -12.52
N GLY A 6 -6.33 -12.34 -11.50
CA GLY A 6 -5.65 -12.00 -10.25
C GLY A 6 -4.20 -11.57 -10.50
N THR A 7 -3.44 -12.41 -11.21
CA THR A 7 -2.04 -12.10 -11.55
C THR A 7 -1.93 -10.82 -12.40
N ALA A 8 -2.79 -10.62 -13.40
CA ALA A 8 -2.78 -9.36 -14.17
C ALA A 8 -3.01 -8.13 -13.27
N TYR A 9 -3.91 -8.23 -12.30
CA TYR A 9 -4.16 -7.16 -11.32
C TYR A 9 -2.97 -6.93 -10.40
N GLU A 10 -2.31 -7.97 -9.90
CA GLU A 10 -1.07 -7.85 -9.10
C GLU A 10 0.02 -7.08 -9.87
N HIS A 11 0.20 -7.41 -11.15
CA HIS A 11 1.17 -6.74 -12.02
C HIS A 11 0.83 -5.26 -12.22
N ALA A 12 -0.45 -4.94 -12.44
CA ALA A 12 -0.93 -3.56 -12.57
C ALA A 12 -0.77 -2.77 -11.26
N CYS A 13 -1.15 -3.35 -10.12
CA CYS A 13 -0.94 -2.74 -8.79
C CYS A 13 0.54 -2.46 -8.54
N ARG A 14 1.43 -3.43 -8.82
CA ARG A 14 2.87 -3.24 -8.66
C ARG A 14 3.37 -2.04 -9.48
N HIS A 15 2.98 -1.96 -10.74
CA HIS A 15 3.34 -0.84 -11.61
C HIS A 15 2.82 0.48 -11.05
N THR A 16 1.52 0.58 -10.72
CA THR A 16 0.93 1.80 -10.16
C THR A 16 1.62 2.23 -8.86
N LEU A 17 1.90 1.32 -7.92
CA LEU A 17 2.57 1.64 -6.66
C LEU A 17 4.02 2.10 -6.86
N GLN A 18 4.76 1.50 -7.81
CA GLN A 18 6.12 1.90 -8.15
C GLN A 18 6.19 3.29 -8.78
N HIS A 19 5.24 3.62 -9.66
CA HIS A 19 5.26 4.87 -10.41
C HIS A 19 4.62 6.04 -9.66
N TRP A 20 3.47 5.82 -9.03
CA TRP A 20 2.72 6.87 -8.35
C TRP A 20 3.24 7.11 -6.93
N LEU A 21 3.30 6.07 -6.09
CA LEU A 21 3.75 6.19 -4.69
C LEU A 21 5.26 6.00 -4.52
N ARG A 22 6.01 5.82 -5.61
CA ARG A 22 7.47 5.60 -5.62
C ARG A 22 7.90 4.44 -4.69
N MET A 23 7.02 3.46 -4.50
CA MET A 23 7.31 2.28 -3.70
C MET A 23 8.30 1.37 -4.43
N ARG A 24 9.30 0.84 -3.71
CA ARG A 24 10.21 -0.19 -4.23
C ARG A 24 9.65 -1.57 -3.90
N VAL A 25 8.63 -1.99 -4.63
CA VAL A 25 7.92 -3.28 -4.43
C VAL A 25 8.23 -4.30 -5.52
N TYR A 26 8.25 -5.58 -5.16
CA TYR A 26 8.44 -6.71 -6.05
C TYR A 26 7.46 -7.84 -5.68
N ARG A 27 7.22 -8.76 -6.63
CA ARG A 27 6.37 -9.94 -6.39
C ARG A 27 7.13 -10.93 -5.54
N THR A 28 6.46 -11.49 -4.53
CA THR A 28 6.97 -12.57 -3.67
C THR A 28 6.92 -13.92 -4.40
N GLY A 29 5.90 -14.14 -5.23
CA GLY A 29 5.75 -15.27 -6.13
C GLY A 29 5.57 -16.63 -5.45
N GLY A 30 4.59 -17.42 -5.89
CA GLY A 30 4.52 -18.85 -5.64
C GLY A 30 3.36 -19.32 -4.75
N ALA A 31 3.11 -20.63 -4.77
CA ALA A 31 2.27 -21.26 -3.77
C ALA A 31 2.94 -21.10 -2.39
N ASN A 32 2.18 -20.77 -1.35
CA ASN A 32 2.64 -20.56 0.03
C ASN A 32 3.18 -19.16 0.38
N ASP A 33 2.82 -18.12 -0.38
CA ASP A 33 3.15 -16.71 -0.10
C ASP A 33 2.48 -16.12 1.15
N CYS A 34 1.72 -16.93 1.90
CA CYS A 34 1.07 -16.57 3.16
C CYS A 34 0.14 -15.36 3.03
N GLY A 35 -0.43 -15.16 1.83
CA GLY A 35 -1.28 -14.03 1.51
C GLY A 35 -0.50 -12.73 1.31
N MET A 36 0.74 -12.78 0.84
CA MET A 36 1.52 -11.60 0.45
C MET A 36 1.70 -11.62 -1.07
N ASP A 37 1.05 -10.71 -1.80
CA ASP A 37 1.17 -10.65 -3.26
C ASP A 37 2.43 -9.86 -3.68
N LEU A 38 2.69 -8.74 -3.00
CA LEU A 38 3.91 -7.93 -3.18
C LEU A 38 4.55 -7.61 -1.84
N CYS A 39 5.87 -7.39 -1.84
CA CYS A 39 6.57 -6.83 -0.70
C CYS A 39 7.67 -5.87 -1.13
N GLY A 40 8.18 -5.06 -0.21
CA GLY A 40 9.27 -4.15 -0.51
C GLY A 40 9.40 -3.00 0.48
N TRP A 41 9.70 -1.82 -0.05
CA TRP A 41 10.02 -0.64 0.74
C TRP A 41 9.29 0.61 0.26
N TRP A 42 8.92 1.48 1.20
CA TRP A 42 8.32 2.77 0.90
C TRP A 42 8.86 3.86 1.80
N SER A 43 9.07 5.05 1.24
CA SER A 43 9.36 6.26 1.98
C SER A 43 8.62 7.43 1.34
N PRO A 44 7.86 8.23 2.11
CA PRO A 44 7.23 9.46 1.59
C PRO A 44 8.23 10.47 1.03
N GLN A 45 9.46 10.50 1.55
CA GLN A 45 10.51 11.39 1.02
C GLN A 45 10.94 11.02 -0.40
N ALA A 46 10.68 9.78 -0.86
CA ALA A 46 10.89 9.41 -2.26
C ALA A 46 9.90 10.12 -3.22
N LEU A 47 8.82 10.72 -2.70
CA LEU A 47 7.87 11.52 -3.47
C LEU A 47 8.35 12.97 -3.69
N GLN A 48 9.28 13.45 -2.86
CA GLN A 48 9.79 14.82 -2.95
C GLN A 48 10.93 14.93 -3.97
N PRO A 49 10.96 15.98 -4.83
CA PRO A 49 12.09 16.28 -5.69
C PRO A 49 13.07 17.27 -5.02
N PRO A 50 14.40 16.99 -4.96
CA PRO A 50 15.04 15.72 -5.34
C PRO A 50 14.78 14.61 -4.30
N PRO A 51 14.66 13.34 -4.73
CA PRO A 51 14.41 12.24 -3.81
C PRO A 51 15.65 11.96 -2.97
N ALA A 52 15.56 12.14 -1.65
CA ALA A 52 16.67 11.96 -0.72
C ALA A 52 16.25 11.29 0.61
N PRO A 53 15.56 10.13 0.60
CA PRO A 53 15.14 9.48 1.82
C PRO A 53 16.34 9.01 2.65
N ALA A 54 16.40 9.39 3.92
CA ALA A 54 17.39 8.84 4.85
C ALA A 54 17.05 7.37 5.18
N HIS A 55 18.03 6.61 5.67
CA HIS A 55 17.82 5.19 6.01
C HIS A 55 16.65 4.96 6.97
N HIS A 56 16.41 5.89 7.90
CA HIS A 56 15.34 5.80 8.91
C HIS A 56 13.95 6.22 8.40
N ASP A 57 13.84 6.72 7.17
CA ASP A 57 12.57 7.10 6.53
C ASP A 57 11.95 5.95 5.72
N TRP A 58 12.66 4.83 5.59
CA TRP A 58 12.18 3.66 4.88
C TRP A 58 11.34 2.76 5.77
N MET A 59 10.20 2.36 5.25
CA MET A 59 9.28 1.41 5.86
C MET A 59 9.23 0.14 5.02
N ARG A 60 9.09 -1.01 5.68
CA ARG A 60 8.77 -2.27 5.01
C ARG A 60 7.30 -2.25 4.61
N VAL A 61 6.98 -2.66 3.39
CA VAL A 61 5.61 -2.79 2.93
C VAL A 61 5.30 -4.23 2.55
N ILE A 62 4.12 -4.70 2.95
CA ILE A 62 3.47 -5.92 2.46
C ILE A 62 2.18 -5.49 1.78
N VAL A 63 1.95 -5.97 0.56
CA VAL A 63 0.78 -5.63 -0.24
C VAL A 63 -0.04 -6.87 -0.54
N GLN A 64 -1.35 -6.77 -0.34
CA GLN A 64 -2.34 -7.69 -0.88
C GLN A 64 -3.13 -7.01 -2.00
N CYS A 65 -3.29 -7.70 -3.12
CA CYS A 65 -3.99 -7.27 -4.33
C CYS A 65 -5.24 -8.14 -4.54
N LYS A 66 -6.42 -7.55 -4.38
CA LYS A 66 -7.70 -8.27 -4.45
C LYS A 66 -8.56 -7.76 -5.62
N ALA A 67 -8.57 -8.51 -6.72
CA ALA A 67 -9.38 -8.27 -7.92
C ALA A 67 -10.81 -8.82 -7.79
N LEU A 68 -11.50 -8.52 -6.70
CA LEU A 68 -12.86 -9.00 -6.44
C LEU A 68 -13.88 -8.20 -7.26
N ALA A 69 -15.02 -8.82 -7.59
CA ALA A 69 -16.13 -8.15 -8.29
C ALA A 69 -17.00 -7.30 -7.35
N LYS A 70 -16.90 -7.52 -6.04
CA LYS A 70 -17.63 -6.78 -5.00
C LYS A 70 -16.63 -6.09 -4.08
N PRO A 71 -17.03 -4.99 -3.41
CA PRO A 71 -16.17 -4.33 -2.44
C PRO A 71 -15.66 -5.29 -1.37
N ALA A 72 -14.39 -5.14 -0.99
CA ALA A 72 -13.76 -5.98 0.02
C ALA A 72 -14.45 -5.82 1.39
N GLY A 73 -14.71 -6.96 2.03
CA GLY A 73 -15.32 -7.06 3.36
C GLY A 73 -14.29 -6.98 4.49
N PRO A 74 -14.74 -6.84 5.76
CA PRO A 74 -13.86 -6.79 6.92
C PRO A 74 -13.04 -8.07 7.12
N SER A 75 -13.47 -9.22 6.59
CA SER A 75 -12.70 -10.46 6.63
C SER A 75 -11.35 -10.34 5.92
N ILE A 76 -11.30 -9.64 4.79
CA ILE A 76 -10.07 -9.45 4.00
C ILE A 76 -9.10 -8.52 4.74
N VAL A 77 -9.62 -7.52 5.45
CA VAL A 77 -8.79 -6.67 6.31
C VAL A 77 -8.16 -7.51 7.42
N ARG A 78 -8.93 -8.40 8.06
CA ARG A 78 -8.41 -9.31 9.10
C ARG A 78 -7.39 -10.32 8.57
N GLU A 79 -7.56 -10.78 7.33
CA GLU A 79 -6.56 -11.61 6.65
C GLU A 79 -5.22 -10.87 6.54
N LEU A 80 -5.24 -9.62 6.06
CA LEU A 80 -4.05 -8.78 6.01
C LEU A 80 -3.47 -8.49 7.41
N GLU A 81 -4.32 -8.19 8.41
CA GLU A 81 -3.87 -8.03 9.80
C GLU A 81 -3.09 -9.26 10.28
N GLY A 82 -3.63 -10.46 10.05
CA GLY A 82 -2.99 -11.72 10.38
C GLY A 82 -1.64 -11.90 9.68
N THR A 83 -1.56 -11.59 8.38
CA THR A 83 -0.31 -11.61 7.60
C THR A 83 0.74 -10.68 8.21
N LEU A 84 0.34 -9.47 8.62
CA LEU A 84 1.26 -8.50 9.23
C LEU A 84 1.72 -8.92 10.63
N VAL A 85 0.82 -9.43 11.47
CA VAL A 85 1.16 -9.97 12.79
C VAL A 85 2.18 -11.09 12.66
N ARG A 86 1.96 -12.02 11.72
CA ARG A 86 2.90 -13.10 11.48
C ARG A 86 4.25 -12.59 10.96
N ALA A 87 4.24 -11.66 10.01
CA ALA A 87 5.48 -11.06 9.51
C ALA A 87 6.27 -10.30 10.59
N LEU A 88 5.58 -9.70 11.57
CA LEU A 88 6.23 -9.14 12.76
C LEU A 88 6.81 -10.24 13.65
N TRP A 89 6.02 -11.28 13.94
CA TRP A 89 6.47 -12.40 14.76
C TRP A 89 7.72 -13.10 14.18
N ASP A 90 7.75 -13.33 12.87
CA ASP A 90 8.88 -13.94 12.17
C ASP A 90 10.15 -13.06 12.22
N LYS A 91 10.02 -11.74 12.44
CA LYS A 91 11.17 -10.86 12.73
C LYS A 91 11.67 -11.00 14.16
N PHE A 92 10.77 -11.25 15.12
CA PHE A 92 11.09 -11.35 16.55
C PHE A 92 11.54 -12.75 16.98
N GLN A 93 11.47 -13.74 16.09
CA GLN A 93 12.14 -15.01 16.37
C GLN A 93 13.66 -14.79 16.36
N PRO A 94 14.39 -15.29 17.37
CA PRO A 94 15.84 -15.28 17.33
C PRO A 94 16.27 -16.04 16.08
N ARG A 95 16.86 -15.33 15.11
CA ARG A 95 17.61 -15.98 14.06
C ARG A 95 18.77 -16.67 14.76
N ASP A 96 19.04 -17.93 14.47
CA ASP A 96 20.32 -18.55 14.84
C ASP A 96 21.42 -17.68 14.23
N GLU A 97 21.97 -16.76 15.02
CA GLU A 97 22.99 -15.79 14.63
C GLU A 97 24.34 -16.50 14.53
N MET A 98 24.52 -17.25 13.44
CA MET A 98 25.81 -17.26 12.75
C MET A 98 25.64 -16.34 11.55
N LEU A 99 26.11 -15.09 11.63
CA LEU A 99 26.68 -14.28 10.53
C LEU A 99 26.83 -12.79 10.94
N ASP A 100 28.08 -12.37 10.99
CA ASP A 100 28.65 -11.02 10.85
C ASP A 100 28.25 -9.86 11.82
N PRO A 101 29.13 -9.50 12.79
CA PRO A 101 28.93 -8.38 13.71
C PRO A 101 29.05 -6.98 13.09
N GLU A 102 29.44 -6.85 11.80
CA GLU A 102 29.46 -5.56 11.08
C GLU A 102 28.17 -5.22 10.34
N SER A 103 27.18 -6.13 10.31
CA SER A 103 25.89 -5.84 9.69
C SER A 103 25.03 -5.00 10.65
N VAL A 104 25.28 -3.69 10.68
CA VAL A 104 24.41 -2.71 11.34
C VAL A 104 23.00 -2.90 10.77
N THR A 105 22.16 -3.64 11.49
CA THR A 105 20.77 -3.82 11.15
C THR A 105 20.15 -2.42 11.18
N PRO A 106 19.51 -1.97 10.08
CA PRO A 106 18.80 -0.70 10.13
C PRO A 106 17.82 -0.75 11.31
N PRO A 107 17.62 0.37 12.05
CA PRO A 107 16.59 0.43 13.10
C PRO A 107 15.30 -0.16 12.53
N GLU A 108 14.66 -1.09 13.26
CA GLU A 108 13.58 -1.95 12.76
C GLU A 108 12.56 -1.14 11.94
N ALA A 109 12.74 -1.15 10.62
CA ALA A 109 11.92 -0.33 9.73
C ALA A 109 10.45 -0.67 9.96
N PRO A 110 9.57 0.33 10.20
CA PRO A 110 8.16 0.10 10.46
C PRO A 110 7.55 -0.77 9.36
N LEU A 111 6.68 -1.70 9.75
CA LEU A 111 5.95 -2.53 8.80
C LEU A 111 4.58 -1.91 8.51
N VAL A 112 4.28 -1.71 7.23
CA VAL A 112 3.01 -1.18 6.75
C VAL A 112 2.32 -2.22 5.87
N GLY A 113 1.05 -2.47 6.15
CA GLY A 113 0.18 -3.24 5.27
C GLY A 113 -0.50 -2.37 4.23
N VAL A 114 -0.52 -2.82 2.99
CA VAL A 114 -1.27 -2.18 1.91
C VAL A 114 -2.29 -3.18 1.37
N LEU A 115 -3.57 -2.80 1.34
CA LEU A 115 -4.62 -3.57 0.68
C LEU A 115 -5.07 -2.81 -0.56
N ALA A 116 -4.74 -3.32 -1.75
CA ALA A 116 -5.22 -2.80 -3.02
C ALA A 116 -6.42 -3.62 -3.50
N ALA A 117 -7.59 -2.98 -3.67
CA ALA A 117 -8.82 -3.65 -4.07
C ALA A 117 -9.45 -3.02 -5.32
N LEU A 118 -9.84 -3.85 -6.29
CA LEU A 118 -10.38 -3.41 -7.57
C LEU A 118 -11.75 -2.74 -7.43
N SER A 119 -12.63 -3.30 -6.61
CA SER A 119 -13.98 -2.79 -6.36
C SER A 119 -14.10 -2.00 -5.06
N GLY A 120 -12.98 -1.53 -4.50
CA GLY A 120 -12.93 -0.76 -3.26
C GLY A 120 -13.33 -1.56 -2.02
N PHE A 121 -13.88 -0.87 -1.02
CA PHE A 121 -14.09 -1.41 0.33
C PHE A 121 -15.50 -1.16 0.83
N SER A 122 -16.06 -2.14 1.53
CA SER A 122 -17.29 -1.93 2.31
C SER A 122 -17.03 -0.97 3.49
N LYS A 123 -18.08 -0.30 3.97
CA LYS A 123 -18.02 0.55 5.18
C LYS A 123 -17.42 -0.20 6.37
N GLN A 124 -17.80 -1.47 6.56
CA GLN A 124 -17.30 -2.30 7.65
C GLN A 124 -15.81 -2.64 7.50
N ALA A 125 -15.31 -2.82 6.27
CA ALA A 125 -13.88 -3.00 6.02
C ALA A 125 -13.08 -1.75 6.39
N ILE A 126 -13.56 -0.56 6.01
CA ILE A 126 -12.91 0.71 6.37
C ILE A 126 -12.90 0.91 7.88
N LEU A 127 -14.02 0.61 8.57
CA LEU A 127 -14.08 0.69 10.03
C LEU A 127 -13.11 -0.28 10.72
N GLN A 128 -13.04 -1.53 10.25
CA GLN A 128 -12.07 -2.51 10.76
C GLN A 128 -10.64 -1.98 10.61
N ALA A 129 -10.25 -1.52 9.42
CA ALA A 129 -8.90 -1.01 9.16
C ALA A 129 -8.56 0.21 10.04
N ARG A 130 -9.51 1.15 10.20
CA ARG A 130 -9.36 2.33 11.07
C ARG A 130 -9.23 1.99 12.55
N SER A 131 -9.91 0.93 13.01
CA SER A 131 -9.78 0.45 14.40
C SER A 131 -8.50 -0.35 14.67
N SER A 132 -7.80 -0.78 13.62
CA SER A 132 -6.57 -1.56 13.75
C SER A 132 -5.45 -0.73 14.36
N ARG A 133 -4.62 -1.37 15.18
CA ARG A 133 -3.37 -0.77 15.70
C ARG A 133 -2.17 -1.04 14.78
N ILE A 134 -2.35 -1.81 13.71
CA ILE A 134 -1.29 -2.11 12.75
C ILE A 134 -1.32 -1.04 11.65
N PRO A 135 -0.20 -0.43 11.25
CA PRO A 135 -0.18 0.57 10.17
C PRO A 135 -0.73 0.02 8.86
N MET A 136 -1.83 0.59 8.38
CA MET A 136 -2.52 0.11 7.18
C MET A 136 -2.90 1.22 6.21
N LEU A 137 -2.74 0.91 4.92
CA LEU A 137 -3.20 1.71 3.78
C LEU A 137 -4.15 0.88 2.91
N LEU A 138 -5.35 1.38 2.69
CA LEU A 138 -6.37 0.81 1.82
C LEU A 138 -6.46 1.66 0.54
N LEU A 139 -6.27 1.00 -0.60
CA LEU A 139 -6.30 1.62 -1.92
C LEU A 139 -7.39 0.99 -2.78
N HIS A 140 -8.36 1.81 -3.20
CA HIS A 140 -9.27 1.44 -4.26
C HIS A 140 -8.59 1.80 -5.59
N LEU A 141 -7.94 0.81 -6.19
CA LEU A 141 -7.26 0.95 -7.48
C LEU A 141 -8.12 0.33 -8.56
N THR A 142 -8.67 1.17 -9.45
CA THR A 142 -9.63 0.77 -10.48
C THR A 142 -9.18 1.19 -11.87
N SER A 143 -9.74 0.54 -12.89
CA SER A 143 -9.42 0.78 -14.29
C SER A 143 -10.71 0.68 -15.11
N PRO A 144 -10.87 1.53 -16.15
CA PRO A 144 -11.95 1.37 -17.12
C PRO A 144 -11.71 0.18 -18.08
N HIS A 145 -10.54 -0.46 -18.03
CA HIS A 145 -10.13 -1.54 -18.91
C HIS A 145 -10.06 -2.89 -18.17
N ASP A 146 -10.51 -3.96 -18.83
CA ASP A 146 -10.48 -5.32 -18.28
C ASP A 146 -9.07 -5.89 -18.07
N ASP A 147 -8.07 -5.32 -18.78
CA ASP A 147 -6.66 -5.66 -18.65
C ASP A 147 -5.90 -4.80 -17.62
N PHE A 148 -6.64 -3.96 -16.88
CA PHE A 148 -6.11 -3.08 -15.84
C PHE A 148 -5.09 -2.04 -16.33
N ARG A 149 -5.09 -1.69 -17.62
CA ARG A 149 -4.39 -0.49 -18.09
C ARG A 149 -4.94 0.76 -17.42
N ASP A 150 -4.10 1.78 -17.24
CA ASP A 150 -4.50 3.06 -16.63
C ASP A 150 -5.16 2.91 -15.24
N LEU A 151 -4.64 1.95 -14.46
CA LEU A 151 -5.07 1.72 -13.09
C LEU A 151 -4.80 2.98 -12.23
N HIS A 152 -5.87 3.58 -11.72
CA HIS A 152 -5.82 4.82 -10.95
C HIS A 152 -6.48 4.66 -9.58
N CYS A 153 -6.15 5.58 -8.68
CA CYS A 153 -6.67 5.57 -7.32
C CYS A 153 -8.01 6.31 -7.25
N ALA A 154 -9.09 5.56 -7.01
CA ALA A 154 -10.44 6.07 -6.79
C ALA A 154 -10.84 6.08 -5.30
N GLY A 155 -9.95 5.65 -4.40
CA GLY A 155 -10.17 5.73 -2.96
C GLY A 155 -8.88 5.45 -2.21
N PHE A 156 -8.62 6.26 -1.18
CA PHE A 156 -7.37 6.23 -0.43
C PHE A 156 -7.69 6.43 1.05
N VAL A 157 -7.36 5.44 1.87
CA VAL A 157 -7.65 5.48 3.32
C VAL A 157 -6.48 4.88 4.07
N TRP A 158 -5.96 5.60 5.05
CA TRP A 158 -5.07 5.04 6.07
C TRP A 158 -5.73 5.06 7.45
N ASN A 159 -5.14 4.33 8.39
CA ASN A 159 -5.50 4.42 9.80
C ASN A 159 -4.52 5.28 10.60
N GLU A 160 -4.86 5.54 11.85
CA GLU A 160 -4.06 6.37 12.77
C GLU A 160 -2.67 5.79 13.02
N ALA A 161 -2.54 4.46 13.08
CA ALA A 161 -1.25 3.80 13.26
C ALA A 161 -0.28 4.10 12.10
N LEU A 162 -0.78 4.22 10.87
CA LEU A 162 0.03 4.65 9.74
C LEU A 162 0.25 6.16 9.75
N ALA A 163 -0.83 6.95 9.86
CA ALA A 163 -0.79 8.40 9.77
C ALA A 163 0.13 9.04 10.83
N ASN A 164 -0.11 8.73 12.11
CA ASN A 164 0.60 9.34 13.23
C ASN A 164 1.80 8.51 13.70
N GLY A 165 1.86 7.22 13.36
CA GLY A 165 3.00 6.37 13.63
C GLY A 165 4.05 6.46 12.52
N ALA A 166 3.94 5.57 11.53
CA ALA A 166 5.01 5.40 10.54
C ALA A 166 5.22 6.63 9.62
N LEU A 167 4.17 7.39 9.34
CA LEU A 167 4.22 8.66 8.58
C LEU A 167 4.44 9.90 9.45
N ARG A 168 4.41 9.77 10.79
CA ARG A 168 4.67 10.83 11.77
C ARG A 168 3.83 12.10 11.58
N GLY A 169 2.64 11.99 11.00
CA GLY A 169 1.72 13.11 10.73
C GLY A 169 2.20 14.09 9.67
N ARG A 170 3.19 13.71 8.84
CA ARG A 170 3.79 14.60 7.83
C ARG A 170 3.18 14.47 6.44
N LEU A 171 2.35 13.45 6.24
CA LEU A 171 1.72 13.17 4.95
C LEU A 171 0.21 13.33 5.08
N ASP A 172 -0.37 14.15 4.20
CA ASP A 172 -1.80 14.39 4.09
C ASP A 172 -2.33 13.94 2.72
N VAL A 173 -3.63 13.68 2.65
CA VAL A 173 -4.32 13.30 1.40
C VAL A 173 -5.41 14.32 1.07
N GLY A 174 -5.40 14.80 -0.17
CA GLY A 174 -6.41 15.67 -0.73
C GLY A 174 -7.02 15.09 -2.01
N TRP A 175 -8.13 15.68 -2.44
CA TRP A 175 -8.79 15.36 -3.70
C TRP A 175 -8.86 16.62 -4.55
N VAL A 176 -8.32 16.56 -5.76
CA VAL A 176 -8.40 17.65 -6.73
C VAL A 176 -9.36 17.24 -7.82
N GLU A 177 -10.42 18.03 -8.00
CA GLU A 177 -11.33 17.88 -9.12
C GLU A 177 -10.72 18.49 -10.38
N HIS A 178 -10.57 17.68 -11.42
CA HIS A 178 -10.36 18.19 -12.75
C HIS A 178 -11.71 18.32 -13.43
N ALA A 179 -12.17 19.56 -13.62
CA ALA A 179 -13.25 19.86 -14.54
C ALA A 179 -12.69 19.80 -15.96
N PRO A 180 -13.06 18.80 -16.79
CA PRO A 180 -12.66 18.80 -18.19
C PRO A 180 -13.28 20.01 -18.89
N ARG A 181 -12.57 20.61 -19.85
CA ARG A 181 -13.16 21.58 -20.77
C ARG A 181 -14.15 20.83 -21.70
N GLY A 182 -15.40 20.65 -21.28
CA GLY A 182 -16.43 19.94 -22.07
C GLY A 182 -17.57 19.32 -21.22
N ARG A 183 -18.38 18.46 -21.85
CA ARG A 183 -19.53 17.74 -21.21
C ARG A 183 -19.13 16.46 -20.45
N SER A 184 -17.85 16.23 -20.19
CA SER A 184 -17.41 15.04 -19.46
C SER A 184 -17.57 15.25 -17.95
N ALA A 185 -17.89 14.17 -17.23
CA ALA A 185 -17.98 14.22 -15.77
C ALA A 185 -16.64 14.65 -15.15
N PRO A 186 -16.64 15.43 -14.06
CA PRO A 186 -15.42 15.81 -13.36
C PRO A 186 -14.69 14.55 -12.87
N THR A 187 -13.38 14.49 -13.09
CA THR A 187 -12.53 13.40 -12.60
C THR A 187 -11.78 13.88 -11.37
N SER A 188 -12.05 13.29 -10.21
CA SER A 188 -11.30 13.57 -8.97
C SER A 188 -10.04 12.73 -8.91
N ARG A 189 -8.89 13.35 -8.65
CA ARG A 189 -7.60 12.67 -8.49
C ARG A 189 -7.11 12.84 -7.06
N VAL A 190 -6.60 11.75 -6.48
CA VAL A 190 -5.89 11.81 -5.19
C VAL A 190 -4.62 12.62 -5.36
N VAL A 191 -4.37 13.55 -4.43
CA VAL A 191 -3.11 14.26 -4.30
C VAL A 191 -2.56 14.02 -2.91
N LEU A 192 -1.27 13.69 -2.81
CA LEU A 192 -0.58 13.56 -1.53
C LEU A 192 0.21 14.84 -1.25
N TYR A 193 0.19 15.28 0.01
CA TYR A 193 0.93 16.44 0.48
C TYR A 193 1.91 16.01 1.56
N HIS A 194 3.17 16.40 1.44
CA HIS A 194 4.19 16.19 2.48
C HIS A 194 4.54 17.55 3.08
N ASP A 195 4.32 17.72 4.38
CA ASP A 195 4.43 19.01 5.08
C ASP A 195 3.70 20.15 4.33
N GLY A 196 2.52 19.86 3.79
CA GLY A 196 1.70 20.81 3.01
C GLY A 196 2.10 21.02 1.55
N VAL A 197 3.17 20.39 1.06
CA VAL A 197 3.61 20.49 -0.35
C VAL A 197 3.11 19.29 -1.14
N ALA A 198 2.46 19.52 -2.29
CA ALA A 198 1.98 18.42 -3.15
C ALA A 198 3.15 17.59 -3.71
N VAL A 199 3.09 16.27 -3.56
CA VAL A 199 4.18 15.32 -3.90
C VAL A 199 3.75 14.15 -4.78
N ALA A 200 2.45 13.83 -4.91
CA ALA A 200 1.95 12.76 -5.79
C ALA A 200 0.54 13.06 -6.29
#